data_AF-A0A7Y2DKP0-F1
#
_entry.id   AF-A0A7Y2DKP0-F1
#
_cell.length_a   1.000
_cell.length_b   1.000
_cell.length_c   1.000
_cell.angle_alpha   90.00
_cell.angle_beta   90.00
_cell.angle_gamma   90.00
#
_symmetry.space_group_name_H-M   'P 1'
#
loop_
_entity.id
_entity.type
_entity.pdbx_description
1 polymer ?
#
loop_
_entity_poly.entity_id
_entity_poly.type
_entity_poly.pdbx_seq_one_letter_code
_entity_poly.pdbx_strand_id
1 'polypeptide(L)'
;MNYEFIVQWLLEGDFSIQYQVYRDLLSERSNDLRDRIAQEGWGAKFLSKRNPNGHWGREFYQPKWTSTHYTLLDLRNLCISPDNPLIKESITRVLKTCKTADGGILILKAKKSDVCVNGMFLNYASYFGT
;
A
#
# COMPACT_ATOMS: atom_id res chain seq x y z
N MET A 1 2.61 -32.35 -6.21
CA MET A 1 2.40 -31.64 -4.94
C MET A 1 0.89 -31.43 -4.82
N ASN A 2 0.24 -31.82 -3.70
CA ASN A 2 -1.22 -31.79 -3.56
C ASN A 2 -1.71 -30.33 -3.44
N TYR A 3 -2.72 -29.94 -4.22
CA TYR A 3 -3.31 -28.59 -4.20
C TYR A 3 -3.81 -28.20 -2.81
N GLU A 4 -4.49 -29.12 -2.11
CA GLU A 4 -5.00 -28.87 -0.74
C GLU A 4 -3.87 -28.56 0.24
N PHE A 5 -2.74 -29.28 0.12
CA PHE A 5 -1.57 -29.03 0.96
C PHE A 5 -0.98 -27.64 0.70
N ILE A 6 -0.90 -27.20 -0.56
CA ILE A 6 -0.39 -25.87 -0.91
C ILE A 6 -1.31 -24.77 -0.36
N VAL A 7 -2.63 -24.93 -0.51
CA VAL A 7 -3.61 -23.98 0.03
C VAL A 7 -3.47 -23.89 1.55
N GLN A 8 -3.38 -25.02 2.24
CA GLN A 8 -3.23 -25.04 3.70
C GLN A 8 -1.94 -24.34 4.14
N TRP A 9 -0.83 -24.59 3.46
CA TRP A 9 0.44 -23.92 3.74
C TRP A 9 0.36 -22.39 3.54
N LEU A 10 -0.32 -21.92 2.48
CA LEU A 10 -0.52 -20.49 2.27
C LEU A 10 -1.40 -19.87 3.36
N LEU A 11 -2.39 -20.61 3.86
CA LEU A 11 -3.28 -20.18 4.94
C LEU A 11 -2.57 -20.06 6.30
N GLU A 12 -1.39 -20.65 6.47
CA GLU A 12 -0.53 -20.46 7.65
C GLU A 12 0.26 -19.14 7.61
N GLY A 13 0.25 -18.44 6.47
CA GLY A 13 0.98 -17.19 6.25
C GLY A 13 0.38 -15.94 6.92
N ASP A 14 0.91 -14.77 6.57
CA ASP A 14 0.39 -13.47 6.99
C ASP A 14 -1.08 -13.26 6.59
N PHE A 15 -1.83 -12.42 7.31
CA PHE A 15 -3.24 -12.11 6.98
C PHE A 15 -3.43 -11.61 5.55
N SER A 16 -2.44 -10.92 4.97
CA SER A 16 -2.43 -10.51 3.57
C SER A 16 -2.39 -11.68 2.59
N ILE A 17 -1.71 -12.77 2.95
CA ILE A 17 -1.63 -14.00 2.16
C ILE A 17 -2.94 -14.75 2.33
N GLN A 18 -3.39 -14.96 3.57
CA GLN A 18 -4.66 -15.63 3.87
C GLN A 18 -5.82 -14.97 3.11
N TYR A 19 -5.94 -13.63 3.19
CA TYR A 19 -6.97 -12.88 2.47
C TYR A 19 -6.92 -13.11 0.94
N GLN A 20 -5.72 -13.11 0.35
CA GLN A 20 -5.56 -13.33 -1.09
C GLN A 20 -5.84 -14.78 -1.48
N VAL A 21 -5.50 -15.77 -0.64
CA VAL A 21 -5.87 -17.17 -0.87
C VAL A 21 -7.39 -17.34 -0.89
N TYR A 22 -8.08 -16.80 0.12
CA TYR A 22 -9.54 -16.83 0.13
C TYR A 22 -10.11 -16.15 -1.12
N ARG A 23 -9.65 -14.94 -1.44
CA ARG A 23 -10.16 -14.16 -2.58
C ARG A 23 -9.90 -14.81 -3.94
N ASP A 24 -8.67 -15.25 -4.19
CA ASP A 24 -8.19 -15.60 -5.53
C ASP A 24 -8.19 -17.11 -5.80
N LEU A 25 -8.04 -17.94 -4.76
CA LEU A 25 -7.98 -19.39 -4.90
C LEU A 25 -9.26 -20.08 -4.45
N LEU A 26 -9.88 -19.60 -3.36
CA LEU A 26 -11.10 -20.19 -2.81
C LEU A 26 -12.38 -19.44 -3.23
N SER A 27 -12.25 -18.31 -3.92
CA SER A 27 -13.37 -17.46 -4.37
C SER A 27 -14.28 -16.95 -3.23
N GLU A 28 -13.73 -16.79 -2.03
CA GLU A 28 -14.41 -16.28 -0.85
C GLU A 28 -13.83 -14.93 -0.42
N ARG A 29 -14.67 -14.02 0.08
CA ARG A 29 -14.22 -12.72 0.60
C ARG A 29 -14.52 -12.62 2.09
N SER A 30 -13.46 -12.57 2.89
CA SER A 30 -13.55 -12.27 4.32
C SER A 30 -13.08 -10.84 4.57
N ASN A 31 -14.02 -9.94 4.86
CA ASN A 31 -13.68 -8.58 5.27
C ASN A 31 -12.93 -8.57 6.60
N ASP A 32 -13.28 -9.48 7.52
CA ASP A 32 -12.59 -9.65 8.80
C ASP A 32 -11.09 -9.90 8.61
N LEU A 33 -10.71 -10.83 7.72
CA LEU A 33 -9.29 -11.06 7.43
C LEU A 33 -8.62 -9.82 6.85
N ARG A 34 -9.32 -9.08 5.97
CA ARG A 34 -8.78 -7.87 5.36
C ARG A 34 -8.54 -6.75 6.37
N ASP A 35 -9.45 -6.59 7.33
CA ASP A 35 -9.36 -5.58 8.37
C ASP A 35 -8.23 -5.90 9.36
N ARG A 36 -7.96 -7.19 9.62
CA ARG A 36 -6.83 -7.63 10.44
C ARG A 36 -5.47 -7.27 9.84
N ILE A 37 -5.35 -7.11 8.52
CA ILE A 37 -4.08 -6.70 7.87
C ILE A 37 -3.57 -5.36 8.43
N ALA A 38 -4.47 -4.44 8.80
CA ALA A 38 -4.09 -3.16 9.38
C ALA A 38 -3.67 -3.26 10.86
N GLN A 39 -4.07 -4.33 11.55
CA GLN A 39 -3.93 -4.48 13.00
C GLN A 39 -2.82 -5.48 13.37
N GLU A 40 -2.54 -6.45 12.50
CA GLU A 40 -1.59 -7.52 12.73
C GLU A 40 -0.65 -7.73 11.54
N GLY A 41 0.40 -8.53 11.73
CA GLY A 41 1.26 -8.97 10.63
C GLY A 41 2.06 -7.86 9.96
N TRP A 42 2.25 -7.96 8.65
CA TRP A 42 3.06 -7.03 7.86
C TRP A 42 2.40 -5.66 7.70
N GLY A 43 1.10 -5.59 7.44
CA GLY A 43 0.40 -4.31 7.25
C GLY A 43 0.47 -3.42 8.50
N ALA A 44 0.26 -4.00 9.69
CA ALA A 44 0.45 -3.31 10.96
C ALA A 44 1.90 -2.85 11.18
N LYS A 45 2.89 -3.69 10.82
CA LYS A 45 4.31 -3.30 10.89
C LYS A 45 4.60 -2.11 10.00
N PHE A 46 4.11 -2.07 8.76
CA PHE A 46 4.24 -0.89 7.90
C PHE A 46 3.57 0.34 8.53
N LEU A 47 2.30 0.24 8.94
CA LEU A 47 1.58 1.35 9.57
C LEU A 47 2.28 1.89 10.83
N SER A 48 2.89 1.02 11.63
CA SER A 48 3.64 1.41 12.83
C SER A 48 4.88 2.27 12.55
N LYS A 49 5.39 2.25 11.32
CA LYS A 49 6.56 3.04 10.88
C LYS A 49 6.16 4.37 10.23
N ARG A 50 4.86 4.69 10.18
CA ARG A 50 4.38 5.98 9.71
C ARG A 50 4.80 7.07 10.69
N ASN A 51 5.51 8.08 10.19
CA ASN A 51 5.92 9.20 11.02
C ASN A 51 4.74 10.13 11.33
N PRO A 52 4.81 10.97 12.38
CA PRO A 52 3.78 11.96 12.69
C PRO A 52 3.48 12.96 11.57
N ASN A 53 4.43 13.18 10.65
CA ASN A 53 4.22 14.03 9.47
C ASN A 53 3.41 13.36 8.34
N GLY A 54 3.01 12.09 8.53
CA GLY A 54 2.25 11.31 7.57
C GLY A 54 3.07 10.63 6.48
N HIS A 55 4.40 10.73 6.52
CA HIS A 55 5.30 10.06 5.58
C HIS A 55 5.90 8.79 6.18
N TRP A 56 6.32 7.89 5.30
CA TRP A 56 7.33 6.86 5.61
C TRP A 56 8.68 7.30 5.09
N GLY A 57 9.74 6.91 5.79
CA GLY A 57 11.08 7.38 5.49
C GLY A 57 11.23 8.87 5.78
N ARG A 58 11.80 9.63 4.84
CA ARG A 58 12.00 11.07 4.99
C ARG A 58 10.88 11.88 4.35
N GLU A 59 10.52 11.52 3.12
CA GLU A 59 9.66 12.28 2.22
C GLU A 59 8.79 11.32 1.37
N PHE A 60 8.12 11.85 0.34
CA PHE A 60 7.35 11.04 -0.60
C PHE A 60 8.16 9.90 -1.24
N TYR A 61 9.32 10.20 -1.83
CA TYR A 61 10.11 9.21 -2.60
C TYR A 61 11.48 8.88 -2.00
N GLN A 62 11.86 9.50 -0.87
CA GLN A 62 13.18 9.31 -0.25
C GLN A 62 13.10 8.77 1.18
N PRO A 63 13.96 7.81 1.55
CA PRO A 63 14.89 7.05 0.70
C PRO A 63 14.18 6.05 -0.22
N LYS A 64 14.89 5.49 -1.21
CA LYS A 64 14.33 4.43 -2.05
C LYS A 64 13.91 3.23 -1.19
N TRP A 65 12.85 2.52 -1.59
CA TRP A 65 12.30 1.30 -0.98
C TRP A 65 11.55 1.47 0.35
N THR A 66 11.94 2.41 1.21
CA THR A 66 11.28 2.62 2.51
C THR A 66 10.59 3.99 2.65
N SER A 67 10.49 4.74 1.54
CA SER A 67 9.71 5.97 1.48
C SER A 67 8.21 5.72 1.37
N THR A 68 7.46 6.80 1.57
CA THR A 68 5.99 6.84 1.43
C THR A 68 5.51 6.17 0.15
N HIS A 69 6.13 6.45 -1.00
CA HIS A 69 5.73 5.87 -2.28
C HIS A 69 5.77 4.34 -2.27
N TYR A 70 6.91 3.76 -1.89
CA TYR A 70 7.08 2.30 -1.88
C TYR A 70 6.26 1.64 -0.79
N THR A 71 6.15 2.25 0.39
CA THR A 71 5.29 1.71 1.46
C THR A 71 3.81 1.72 1.07
N LEU A 72 3.31 2.75 0.40
CA LEU A 72 1.93 2.77 -0.10
C LEU A 72 1.68 1.72 -1.18
N LEU A 73 2.65 1.51 -2.06
CA LEU A 73 2.60 0.45 -3.06
C LEU A 73 2.53 -0.94 -2.39
N ASP A 74 3.38 -1.19 -1.38
CA ASP A 74 3.38 -2.45 -0.64
C ASP A 74 2.09 -2.64 0.15
N LEU A 75 1.58 -1.62 0.83
CA LEU A 75 0.30 -1.68 1.55
C LEU A 75 -0.87 -2.04 0.62
N ARG A 76 -0.88 -1.49 -0.61
CA ARG A 76 -1.84 -1.89 -1.65
C ARG A 76 -1.64 -3.35 -2.07
N ASN A 77 -0.40 -3.81 -2.25
CA ASN A 77 -0.11 -5.21 -2.63
C ASN A 77 -0.48 -6.21 -1.53
N LEU A 78 -0.37 -5.81 -0.26
CA LEU A 78 -0.87 -6.56 0.88
C LEU A 78 -2.40 -6.59 0.95
N CYS A 79 -3.10 -5.87 0.07
CA CYS A 79 -4.56 -5.79 0.02
C CYS A 79 -5.23 -5.22 1.28
N ILE A 80 -4.53 -4.37 2.03
CA ILE A 80 -5.07 -3.71 3.22
C ILE A 80 -6.38 -2.98 2.91
N SER A 81 -7.26 -2.81 3.90
CA SER A 81 -8.54 -2.12 3.72
C SER A 81 -8.37 -0.77 3.00
N PRO A 82 -9.16 -0.48 1.94
CA PRO A 82 -9.00 0.73 1.15
C PRO A 82 -9.50 1.96 1.92
N ASP A 83 -10.26 1.73 2.99
CA ASP A 83 -10.85 2.77 3.84
C ASP A 83 -9.97 3.14 5.03
N ASN A 84 -8.72 2.66 5.08
CA ASN A 84 -7.80 3.01 6.15
C ASN A 84 -7.54 4.54 6.17
N PRO A 85 -7.92 5.24 7.25
CA PRO A 85 -7.89 6.69 7.28
C PRO A 85 -6.46 7.25 7.27
N LEU A 86 -5.49 6.55 7.89
CA LEU A 86 -4.09 6.99 7.93
C LEU A 86 -3.45 6.96 6.54
N ILE A 87 -3.78 5.93 5.74
CA ILE A 87 -3.30 5.80 4.37
C ILE A 87 -3.90 6.90 3.49
N LYS A 88 -5.23 7.08 3.54
CA LYS A 88 -5.92 8.15 2.78
C LYS A 88 -5.36 9.53 3.13
N GLU A 89 -5.09 9.78 4.41
CA GLU A 89 -4.47 11.03 4.87
C GLU A 89 -3.07 11.22 4.25
N SER A 90 -2.23 10.18 4.23
CA SER A 90 -0.88 10.25 3.62
C SER A 90 -0.94 10.53 2.12
N ILE A 91 -1.84 9.88 1.38
CA ILE A 91 -1.99 10.12 -0.06
C ILE A 91 -2.49 11.54 -0.33
N THR A 92 -3.48 11.99 0.45
CA THR A 92 -4.00 13.36 0.36
C THR A 92 -2.91 14.41 0.62
N ARG A 93 -2.01 14.16 1.58
CA ARG A 93 -0.86 15.03 1.83
C ARG A 93 0.05 15.10 0.61
N VAL A 94 0.42 13.96 0.02
CA VAL A 94 1.26 13.90 -1.19
C VAL A 94 0.60 14.67 -2.35
N LEU A 95 -0.70 14.50 -2.57
CA LEU A 95 -1.44 15.24 -3.62
C LEU A 95 -1.39 16.75 -3.42
N LYS A 96 -1.36 17.21 -2.16
CA LYS A 96 -1.28 18.65 -1.82
C LYS A 96 0.12 19.21 -1.92
N THR A 97 1.14 18.46 -1.51
CA THR A 97 2.51 18.99 -1.32
C THR A 97 3.49 18.60 -2.41
N CYS A 98 3.22 17.53 -3.17
CA CYS A 98 4.16 16.98 -4.14
C CYS A 98 3.67 17.12 -5.59
N LYS A 99 2.61 17.88 -5.88
CA LYS A 99 2.13 18.05 -7.25
C LYS A 99 3.00 19.03 -8.04
N THR A 100 3.38 18.65 -9.26
CA THR A 100 4.13 19.50 -10.19
C THR A 100 3.23 20.31 -11.11
N ALA A 101 3.80 21.32 -11.79
CA ALA A 101 3.07 22.18 -12.73
C ALA A 101 2.45 21.43 -13.93
N ASP A 102 3.01 20.26 -14.29
CA ASP A 102 2.47 19.36 -15.32
C ASP A 102 1.33 18.46 -14.78
N GLY A 103 0.96 18.58 -13.51
CA GLY A 103 -0.09 17.81 -12.85
C GLY A 103 0.34 16.46 -12.29
N GLY A 104 1.57 16.00 -12.54
CA GLY A 104 2.13 14.77 -11.98
C GLY A 104 2.63 14.92 -10.55
N ILE A 105 3.26 13.87 -10.02
CA ILE A 105 3.87 13.84 -8.69
C ILE A 105 5.39 14.01 -8.79
N LEU A 106 5.89 14.93 -7.98
CA LEU A 106 7.30 15.25 -7.82
C LEU A 106 8.01 14.15 -7.02
N ILE A 107 9.05 13.56 -7.61
CA ILE A 107 9.89 12.54 -6.95
C ILE A 107 11.00 13.21 -6.12
N LEU A 108 11.65 14.23 -6.69
CA LEU A 108 12.83 14.93 -6.16
C LEU A 108 12.79 16.39 -6.62
N LYS A 109 13.85 17.17 -6.40
CA LYS A 109 14.03 18.52 -7.00
C LYS A 109 14.11 18.52 -8.55
N ALA A 110 13.52 17.53 -9.22
CA ALA A 110 13.39 17.43 -10.66
C ALA A 110 12.43 18.50 -11.19
N LYS A 111 12.66 18.97 -12.42
CA LYS A 111 11.81 19.99 -13.06
C LYS A 111 10.50 19.43 -13.65
N LYS A 112 10.40 18.10 -13.82
CA LYS A 112 9.25 17.40 -14.42
C LYS A 112 8.91 16.17 -13.61
N SER A 113 7.65 15.76 -13.66
CA SER A 113 7.22 14.46 -13.12
C SER A 113 7.74 13.30 -13.99
N ASP A 114 7.72 12.10 -13.44
CA ASP A 114 8.10 10.87 -14.14
C ASP A 114 6.85 10.02 -14.39
N VAL A 115 6.72 9.51 -15.62
CA VAL A 115 5.54 8.77 -16.05
C VAL A 115 5.39 7.45 -15.28
N CYS A 116 6.48 6.74 -15.00
CA CYS A 116 6.43 5.47 -14.28
C CYS A 116 5.99 5.68 -12.83
N VAL A 117 6.52 6.70 -12.15
CA VAL A 117 6.08 7.02 -10.79
C VAL A 117 4.64 7.52 -10.75
N ASN A 118 4.21 8.32 -11.73
CA ASN A 118 2.80 8.72 -11.83
C ASN A 118 1.88 7.51 -12.02
N GLY A 119 2.27 6.53 -12.84
CA GLY A 119 1.52 5.29 -13.02
C GLY A 119 1.41 4.46 -11.74
N MET A 120 2.52 4.28 -11.03
CA MET A 120 2.53 3.60 -9.72
C MET A 120 1.70 4.37 -8.68
N PHE A 121 1.81 5.71 -8.66
CA PHE A 121 1.03 6.56 -7.75
C PHE A 121 -0.47 6.38 -8.00
N LEU A 122 -0.90 6.49 -9.27
CA LEU A 122 -2.30 6.34 -9.65
C LEU A 122 -2.83 4.94 -9.32
N ASN A 123 -2.00 3.90 -9.46
CA ASN A 123 -2.37 2.53 -9.14
C ASN A 123 -2.81 2.35 -7.68
N TYR A 124 -2.07 2.88 -6.70
CA TYR A 124 -2.49 2.78 -5.30
C TYR A 124 -3.48 3.89 -4.91
N ALA A 125 -3.39 5.11 -5.44
CA ALA A 125 -4.32 6.18 -5.10
C ALA A 125 -5.76 5.83 -5.48
N SER A 126 -5.95 5.24 -6.67
CA SER A 126 -7.26 4.74 -7.10
C SER A 126 -7.78 3.59 -6.23
N TYR A 127 -6.90 2.71 -5.76
CA TYR A 127 -7.26 1.64 -4.83
C TYR A 127 -7.79 2.18 -3.50
N PHE A 128 -7.18 3.25 -2.98
CA PHE A 128 -7.59 3.91 -1.74
C PHE A 128 -8.68 4.98 -1.95
N GLY A 129 -9.16 5.20 -3.18
CA GLY A 129 -10.23 6.16 -3.48
C GLY A 129 -9.89 7.61 -3.14
N THR A 130 -8.66 8.03 -3.42
CA THR A 130 -8.13 9.39 -3.18
C THR A 130 -7.71 10.10 -4.45
#